data_AF-A0A1K2H4U3-F1
#
_entry.id   AF-A0A1K2H4U3-F1
#
_cell.length_a   1.000
_cell.length_b   1.000
_cell.length_c   1.000
_cell.angle_alpha   90.00
_cell.angle_beta   90.00
_cell.angle_gamma   90.00
#
_symmetry.space_group_name_H-M   'P 1'
#
loop_
_entity.id
_entity.type
_entity.pdbx_description
1 polymer ?
#
loop_
_entity_poly.entity_id
_entity_poly.type
_entity_poly.pdbx_seq_one_letter_code
_entity_poly.pdbx_strand_id
1 'polypeptide(L)'
;MSEEDKPKPASSGLSRFKLLVEIIIAIAAAYSAWQVSAVDTIKKNVDTVLAQRQDERDERKQLVDLHLTVYKEVVDALKAEERVRADHVAAAQSLVTSLLRDDPQLQEQLISALSQRAANQEQKQQLVSQAQAYRVVAAESQELAARAEKTDAAPRQTSPQAPGGWDEAKALALLQRWDIDVFYCQGRPTEQALAQQAATALKAHSGVFDRVRLRELKAEVNRLPGYNIVGYKIAATPDEEAQANALRFLLQRAVPVTLDNRPVGQRTNYYLSVFFCGQA
;
A
#
# COMPACT_ATOMS: atom_id res chain seq x y z
N MET A 1 -4.87 -100.96 -13.42
CA MET A 1 -5.52 -99.76 -12.87
C MET A 1 -4.38 -98.85 -12.43
N SER A 2 -3.74 -98.13 -13.35
CA SER A 2 -4.22 -96.89 -13.97
C SER A 2 -4.51 -95.83 -12.92
N GLU A 3 -3.60 -94.89 -12.72
CA GLU A 3 -3.90 -93.47 -12.95
C GLU A 3 -2.57 -92.70 -13.10
N GLU A 4 -2.34 -92.16 -14.29
CA GLU A 4 -1.27 -91.21 -14.63
C GLU A 4 -1.55 -89.87 -13.94
N ASP A 5 -0.58 -89.34 -13.18
CA ASP A 5 -0.61 -87.97 -12.69
C ASP A 5 0.31 -87.08 -13.54
N LYS A 6 -0.25 -86.01 -14.09
CA LYS A 6 0.36 -85.16 -15.13
C LYS A 6 0.70 -83.79 -14.51
N PRO A 7 1.95 -83.30 -14.62
CA PRO A 7 2.33 -82.04 -13.97
C PRO A 7 1.79 -80.81 -14.74
N LYS A 8 1.16 -79.89 -14.00
CA LYS A 8 0.75 -78.55 -14.47
C LYS A 8 1.96 -77.62 -14.58
N PRO A 9 2.08 -76.80 -15.65
CA PRO A 9 3.17 -75.85 -15.80
C PRO A 9 2.94 -74.59 -14.95
N ALA A 10 3.96 -74.20 -14.19
CA ALA A 10 4.03 -72.94 -13.48
C ALA A 10 4.53 -71.82 -14.41
N SER A 11 3.65 -70.93 -14.86
CA SER A 11 4.04 -69.75 -15.65
C SER A 11 3.12 -68.54 -15.38
N SER A 12 3.20 -67.94 -14.20
CA SER A 12 2.48 -66.68 -13.90
C SER A 12 3.27 -65.61 -13.14
N GLY A 13 4.53 -65.90 -12.75
CA GLY A 13 5.36 -64.97 -11.96
C GLY A 13 6.04 -63.86 -12.78
N LEU A 14 6.59 -64.18 -13.96
CA LEU A 14 7.47 -63.28 -14.71
C LEU A 14 6.74 -62.14 -15.45
N SER A 15 5.45 -62.32 -15.77
CA SER A 15 4.63 -61.29 -16.45
C SER A 15 4.32 -60.10 -15.53
N ARG A 16 4.09 -60.36 -14.23
CA ARG A 16 3.72 -59.31 -13.26
C ARG A 16 4.89 -58.41 -12.88
N PHE A 17 6.13 -58.93 -12.90
CA PHE A 17 7.32 -58.13 -12.63
C PHE A 17 7.66 -57.15 -13.76
N LYS A 18 7.49 -57.54 -15.02
CA LYS A 18 7.71 -56.63 -16.16
C LYS A 18 6.74 -55.45 -16.14
N LEU A 19 5.46 -55.71 -15.85
CA LEU A 19 4.44 -54.66 -15.76
C LEU A 19 4.75 -53.63 -14.66
N LEU A 20 5.22 -54.09 -13.50
CA LEU A 20 5.56 -53.18 -12.38
C LEU A 20 6.77 -52.31 -12.69
N VAL A 21 7.79 -52.83 -13.38
CA VAL A 21 8.98 -52.06 -13.75
C VAL A 21 8.63 -50.96 -14.76
N GLU A 22 7.78 -51.23 -15.76
CA GLU A 22 7.35 -50.22 -16.74
C GLU A 22 6.52 -49.10 -16.08
N ILE A 23 5.66 -49.43 -15.11
CA ILE A 23 4.90 -48.42 -14.35
C ILE A 23 5.83 -47.53 -13.53
N ILE A 24 6.86 -48.09 -12.88
CA ILE A 24 7.81 -47.30 -12.08
C ILE A 24 8.61 -46.34 -12.97
N ILE A 25 9.03 -46.78 -14.16
CA ILE A 25 9.76 -45.93 -15.12
C ILE A 25 8.86 -44.79 -15.63
N ALA A 26 7.59 -45.08 -15.94
CA ALA A 26 6.63 -44.06 -16.37
C ALA A 26 6.34 -43.01 -15.27
N ILE A 27 6.23 -43.43 -14.01
CA ILE A 27 6.05 -42.53 -12.86
C ILE A 27 7.29 -41.64 -12.67
N ALA A 28 8.51 -42.21 -12.79
CA ALA A 28 9.74 -41.44 -12.66
C ALA A 28 9.90 -40.40 -13.79
N ALA A 29 9.53 -40.75 -15.03
CA ALA A 29 9.54 -39.83 -16.17
C ALA A 29 8.48 -38.72 -16.05
N ALA A 30 7.29 -39.03 -15.53
CA ALA A 30 6.25 -38.04 -15.27
C ALA A 30 6.68 -37.06 -14.15
N TYR A 31 7.35 -37.56 -13.11
CA TYR A 31 7.83 -36.73 -12.00
C TYR A 31 8.95 -35.78 -12.44
N SER A 32 9.89 -36.23 -13.27
CA SER A 32 10.97 -35.38 -13.80
C SER A 32 10.44 -34.32 -14.78
N ALA A 33 9.47 -34.66 -15.63
CA ALA A 33 8.81 -33.70 -16.52
C ALA A 33 8.04 -32.62 -15.72
N TRP A 34 7.40 -33.00 -14.61
CA TRP A 34 6.70 -32.05 -13.75
C TRP A 34 7.67 -31.04 -13.10
N GLN A 35 8.83 -31.51 -12.61
CA GLN A 35 9.84 -30.61 -12.04
C GLN A 35 10.44 -29.63 -13.06
N VAL A 36 10.70 -30.07 -14.29
CA VAL A 36 11.22 -29.18 -15.35
C VAL A 36 10.23 -28.06 -15.69
N SER A 37 8.93 -28.39 -15.79
CA SER A 37 7.89 -27.38 -16.06
C SER A 37 7.69 -26.36 -14.92
N ALA A 38 7.90 -26.78 -13.68
CA ALA A 38 7.83 -25.90 -12.51
C ALA A 38 9.00 -24.90 -12.49
N VAL A 39 10.21 -25.34 -12.86
CA VAL A 39 11.40 -24.49 -12.91
C VAL A 39 11.29 -23.42 -14.01
N ASP A 40 10.77 -23.76 -15.18
CA ASP A 40 10.56 -22.79 -16.26
C ASP A 40 9.53 -21.71 -15.90
N THR A 41 8.50 -22.09 -15.13
CA THR A 41 7.49 -21.14 -14.66
C THR A 41 8.07 -20.18 -13.62
N ILE A 42 8.91 -20.68 -12.71
CA ILE A 42 9.61 -19.86 -11.71
C ILE A 42 10.57 -18.89 -12.41
N LYS A 43 11.33 -19.35 -13.40
CA LYS A 43 12.26 -18.50 -14.15
C LYS A 43 11.54 -17.36 -14.87
N LYS A 44 10.43 -17.64 -15.55
CA LYS A 44 9.62 -16.60 -16.21
C LYS A 44 9.05 -15.58 -15.23
N ASN A 45 8.61 -16.02 -14.05
CA ASN A 45 8.10 -15.11 -13.02
C ASN A 45 9.22 -14.22 -12.43
N VAL A 46 10.42 -14.77 -12.23
CA VAL A 46 11.59 -14.00 -11.77
C VAL A 46 12.03 -12.98 -12.81
N ASP A 47 12.12 -13.36 -14.08
CA ASP A 47 12.49 -12.45 -15.18
C ASP A 47 11.46 -11.32 -15.35
N THR A 48 10.16 -11.63 -15.18
CA THR A 48 9.08 -10.63 -15.24
C THR A 48 9.17 -9.64 -14.07
N VAL A 49 9.45 -10.12 -12.84
CA VAL A 49 9.60 -9.26 -11.67
C VAL A 49 10.86 -8.39 -11.77
N LEU A 50 11.96 -8.92 -12.33
CA LEU A 50 13.19 -8.15 -12.54
C LEU A 50 12.99 -7.07 -13.62
N ALA A 51 12.30 -7.36 -14.71
CA ALA A 51 11.95 -6.37 -15.73
C ALA A 51 11.07 -5.26 -15.15
N GLN A 52 10.02 -5.61 -14.39
CA GLN A 52 9.16 -4.62 -13.72
C GLN A 52 9.94 -3.72 -12.75
N ARG A 53 10.90 -4.27 -11.99
CA ARG A 53 11.73 -3.46 -11.08
C ARG A 53 12.75 -2.57 -11.79
N GLN A 54 13.17 -2.93 -13.01
CA GLN A 54 14.04 -2.07 -13.82
C GLN A 54 13.24 -0.90 -14.40
N ASP A 55 12.05 -1.17 -14.94
CA ASP A 55 11.15 -0.13 -15.45
C ASP A 55 10.79 0.90 -14.36
N GLU A 56 10.42 0.44 -13.15
CA GLU A 56 10.12 1.34 -12.03
C GLU A 56 11.33 2.20 -11.60
N ARG A 57 12.56 1.68 -11.73
CA ARG A 57 13.78 2.45 -11.43
C ARG A 57 14.06 3.49 -12.50
N ASP A 58 13.82 3.17 -13.76
CA ASP A 58 14.09 4.08 -14.86
C ASP A 58 13.01 5.17 -14.96
N GLU A 59 11.75 4.87 -14.65
CA GLU A 59 10.70 5.89 -14.45
C GLU A 59 11.05 6.86 -13.31
N ARG A 60 11.53 6.35 -12.17
CA ARG A 60 11.97 7.20 -11.05
C ARG A 60 13.16 8.08 -11.42
N LYS A 61 14.12 7.56 -12.17
CA LYS A 61 15.25 8.35 -12.66
C LYS A 61 14.80 9.44 -13.63
N GLN A 62 13.91 9.12 -14.57
CA GLN A 62 13.36 10.11 -15.51
C GLN A 62 12.63 11.24 -14.78
N LEU A 63 11.87 10.92 -13.73
CA LEU A 63 11.14 11.91 -12.94
C LEU A 63 12.09 12.80 -12.13
N VAL A 64 13.12 12.21 -11.51
CA VAL A 64 14.17 12.96 -10.80
C VAL A 64 15.00 13.83 -11.76
N ASP A 65 15.37 13.31 -12.93
CA ASP A 65 16.11 14.06 -13.96
C ASP A 65 15.27 15.21 -14.53
N LEU A 66 13.96 15.01 -14.72
CA LEU A 66 13.02 16.07 -15.10
C LEU A 66 12.98 17.16 -14.01
N HIS A 67 12.86 16.78 -12.74
CA HIS A 67 12.85 17.72 -11.62
C HIS A 67 14.16 18.53 -11.53
N LEU A 68 15.30 17.87 -11.71
CA LEU A 68 16.61 18.53 -11.68
C LEU A 68 16.81 19.45 -12.89
N THR A 69 16.35 19.03 -14.08
CA THR A 69 16.41 19.84 -15.29
C THR A 69 15.53 21.08 -15.17
N VAL A 70 14.30 20.93 -14.67
CA VAL A 70 13.40 22.06 -14.42
C VAL A 70 13.99 23.02 -13.39
N TYR A 71 14.53 22.49 -12.28
CA TYR A 71 15.18 23.32 -11.27
C TYR A 71 16.35 24.10 -11.86
N LYS A 72 17.18 23.44 -12.69
CA LYS A 72 18.31 24.06 -13.38
C LYS A 72 17.86 25.16 -14.34
N GLU A 73 16.85 24.91 -15.18
CA GLU A 73 16.30 25.91 -16.11
C GLU A 73 15.70 27.11 -15.37
N VAL A 74 15.00 26.90 -14.25
CA VAL A 74 14.48 28.00 -13.42
C VAL A 74 15.63 28.79 -12.79
N VAL A 75 16.65 28.12 -12.26
CA VAL A 75 17.83 28.77 -11.68
C VAL A 75 18.63 29.53 -12.75
N ASP A 76 18.78 28.97 -13.94
CA ASP A 76 19.51 29.58 -15.06
C ASP A 76 18.72 30.78 -15.62
N ALA A 77 17.39 30.67 -15.76
CA ALA A 77 16.51 31.80 -16.08
C ALA A 77 16.53 32.90 -15.01
N LEU A 78 16.74 32.54 -13.74
CA LEU A 78 16.91 33.49 -12.64
C LEU A 78 18.33 34.07 -12.54
N LYS A 79 19.35 33.38 -13.06
CA LYS A 79 20.75 33.82 -13.07
C LYS A 79 21.12 34.64 -14.30
N ALA A 80 20.37 34.53 -15.39
CA ALA A 80 20.48 35.41 -16.54
C ALA A 80 20.06 36.84 -16.16
N GLU A 81 20.94 37.57 -15.45
CA GLU A 81 20.98 39.02 -15.40
C GLU A 81 20.93 39.50 -16.86
N GLU A 82 19.89 40.20 -17.32
CA GLU A 82 19.95 41.66 -17.36
C GLU A 82 18.58 42.34 -17.52
N ARG A 83 17.46 41.61 -17.52
CA ARG A 83 16.10 42.15 -17.44
C ARG A 83 15.15 40.96 -17.34
N VAL A 84 14.79 40.58 -16.12
CA VAL A 84 13.71 39.62 -15.90
C VAL A 84 12.43 40.25 -16.47
N ARG A 85 12.09 39.91 -17.72
CA ARG A 85 10.79 40.28 -18.29
C ARG A 85 9.70 39.70 -17.39
N ALA A 86 8.63 40.47 -17.18
CA ALA A 86 7.48 40.06 -16.37
C ALA A 86 6.95 38.66 -16.75
N ASP A 87 7.11 38.28 -18.03
CA ASP A 87 6.72 37.00 -18.59
C ASP A 87 7.50 35.80 -18.02
N HIS A 88 8.80 35.97 -17.70
CA HIS A 88 9.63 34.91 -17.14
C HIS A 88 9.28 34.64 -15.67
N VAL A 89 8.88 35.66 -14.92
CA VAL A 89 8.40 35.50 -13.53
C VAL A 89 7.07 34.76 -13.51
N ALA A 90 6.14 35.12 -14.41
CA ALA A 90 4.84 34.46 -14.54
C ALA A 90 4.99 32.98 -14.96
N ALA A 91 5.89 32.69 -15.91
CA ALA A 91 6.19 31.32 -16.32
C ALA A 91 6.79 30.50 -15.16
N ALA A 92 7.78 31.04 -14.46
CA ALA A 92 8.40 30.39 -13.30
C ALA A 92 7.38 30.17 -12.17
N GLN A 93 6.49 31.13 -11.92
CA GLN A 93 5.43 31.00 -10.93
C GLN A 93 4.43 29.90 -11.30
N SER A 94 4.01 29.80 -12.57
CA SER A 94 3.09 28.74 -13.02
C SER A 94 3.73 27.34 -12.88
N LEU A 95 5.03 27.24 -13.14
CA LEU A 95 5.80 26.01 -13.07
C LEU A 95 6.01 25.56 -11.61
N VAL A 96 6.39 26.50 -10.73
CA VAL A 96 6.48 26.29 -9.28
C VAL A 96 5.14 25.84 -8.71
N THR A 97 4.04 26.49 -9.11
CA THR A 97 2.70 26.15 -8.64
C THR A 97 2.23 24.78 -9.15
N SER A 98 2.64 24.37 -10.35
CA SER A 98 2.28 23.08 -10.94
C SER A 98 3.12 21.90 -10.44
N LEU A 99 4.40 22.14 -10.07
CA LEU A 99 5.34 21.06 -9.71
C LEU A 99 5.53 20.89 -8.21
N LEU A 100 5.29 21.93 -7.40
CA LEU A 100 5.55 21.91 -5.95
C LEU A 100 4.28 21.84 -5.10
N ARG A 101 3.21 21.26 -5.67
CA ARG A 101 1.92 21.11 -4.98
C ARG A 101 2.03 20.29 -3.67
N ASP A 102 3.05 19.45 -3.57
CA ASP A 102 3.26 18.51 -2.46
C ASP A 102 4.29 19.00 -1.43
N ASP A 103 4.97 20.14 -1.65
CA ASP A 103 5.91 20.74 -0.70
C ASP A 103 5.59 22.23 -0.49
N PRO A 104 4.66 22.54 0.45
CA PRO A 104 4.23 23.92 0.69
C PRO A 104 5.34 24.81 1.26
N GLN A 105 6.37 24.23 1.89
CA GLN A 105 7.50 25.00 2.43
C GLN A 105 8.46 25.43 1.32
N LEU A 106 8.80 24.52 0.41
CA LEU A 106 9.64 24.86 -0.73
C LEU A 106 8.91 25.83 -1.68
N GLN A 107 7.60 25.68 -1.82
CA GLN A 107 6.75 26.58 -2.58
C GLN A 107 6.74 28.01 -1.98
N GLU A 108 6.62 28.17 -0.65
CA GLU A 108 6.72 29.47 0.02
C GLU A 108 8.09 30.13 -0.24
N GLN A 109 9.19 29.37 -0.10
CA GLN A 109 10.54 29.90 -0.29
C GLN A 109 10.78 30.40 -1.72
N LEU A 110 10.32 29.65 -2.72
CA LEU A 110 10.46 30.01 -4.14
C LEU A 110 9.57 31.20 -4.53
N ILE A 111 8.31 31.24 -4.09
CA ILE A 111 7.41 32.38 -4.34
C ILE A 111 7.94 33.63 -3.64
N SER A 112 8.48 33.50 -2.43
CA SER A 112 9.13 34.60 -1.70
C SER A 112 10.37 35.12 -2.45
N ALA A 113 11.25 34.24 -2.94
CA ALA A 113 12.41 34.61 -3.74
C ALA A 113 12.03 35.29 -5.07
N LEU A 114 10.96 34.82 -5.73
CA LEU A 114 10.40 35.45 -6.92
C LEU A 114 9.83 36.84 -6.61
N SER A 115 9.15 37.00 -5.47
CA SER A 115 8.57 38.29 -5.05
C SER A 115 9.64 39.36 -4.82
N GLN A 116 10.80 39.00 -4.26
CA GLN A 116 11.90 39.94 -4.01
C GLN A 116 12.47 40.49 -5.33
N ARG A 117 12.44 39.68 -6.40
CA ARG A 117 13.00 39.99 -7.72
C ARG A 117 11.99 40.54 -8.72
N ALA A 118 10.69 40.50 -8.44
CA ALA A 118 9.68 41.04 -9.34
C ALA A 118 9.85 42.56 -9.51
N ALA A 119 9.93 42.99 -10.77
CA ALA A 119 10.16 44.38 -11.16
C ALA A 119 8.91 45.26 -11.01
N ASN A 120 7.72 44.66 -11.07
CA ASN A 120 6.44 45.37 -11.04
C ASN A 120 5.79 45.30 -9.64
N GLN A 121 5.32 46.45 -9.14
CA GLN A 121 4.81 46.57 -7.76
C GLN A 121 3.51 45.78 -7.55
N GLU A 122 2.68 45.69 -8.60
CA GLU A 122 1.45 44.90 -8.60
C GLU A 122 1.75 43.39 -8.53
N GLN A 123 2.71 42.90 -9.31
CA GLN A 123 3.18 41.51 -9.24
C GLN A 123 3.79 41.16 -7.89
N LYS A 124 4.53 42.11 -7.28
CA LYS A 124 5.05 41.97 -5.92
C LYS A 124 3.94 41.74 -4.91
N GLN A 125 2.88 42.55 -4.95
CA GLN A 125 1.74 42.40 -4.04
C GLN A 125 1.01 41.07 -4.26
N GLN A 126 0.84 40.66 -5.51
CA GLN A 126 0.19 39.40 -5.86
C GLN A 126 0.99 38.19 -5.33
N LEU A 127 2.31 38.16 -5.53
CA LEU A 127 3.20 37.10 -5.04
C LEU A 127 3.25 37.05 -3.50
N VAL A 128 3.29 38.21 -2.84
CA VAL A 128 3.28 38.29 -1.36
C VAL A 128 1.96 37.76 -0.80
N SER A 129 0.82 38.13 -1.42
CA SER A 129 -0.49 37.61 -1.00
C SER A 129 -0.60 36.10 -1.17
N GLN A 130 0.01 35.56 -2.23
CA GLN A 130 0.02 34.12 -2.50
C GLN A 130 0.91 33.38 -1.49
N ALA A 131 2.12 33.89 -1.21
CA ALA A 131 3.00 33.33 -0.20
C ALA A 131 2.35 33.32 1.20
N GLN A 132 1.62 34.39 1.55
CA GLN A 132 0.87 34.45 2.80
C GLN A 132 -0.25 33.41 2.87
N ALA A 133 -1.00 33.21 1.77
CA ALA A 133 -2.03 32.18 1.70
C ALA A 133 -1.45 30.77 1.92
N TYR A 134 -0.30 30.46 1.32
CA TYR A 134 0.38 29.18 1.54
C TYR A 134 0.88 29.01 2.97
N ARG A 135 1.37 30.08 3.59
CA ARG A 135 1.82 30.06 4.99
C ARG A 135 0.68 29.73 5.97
N VAL A 136 -0.53 30.25 5.72
CA VAL A 136 -1.72 29.95 6.52
C VAL A 136 -2.11 28.48 6.37
N VAL A 137 -2.11 27.95 5.14
CA VAL A 137 -2.43 26.53 4.89
C VAL A 137 -1.38 25.61 5.55
N ALA A 138 -0.09 25.96 5.45
CA ALA A 138 0.98 25.21 6.10
C ALA A 138 0.85 25.23 7.64
N ALA A 139 0.57 26.40 8.23
CA ALA A 139 0.37 26.54 9.66
C ALA A 139 -0.85 25.76 10.17
N GLU A 140 -1.97 25.79 9.44
CA GLU A 140 -3.17 25.03 9.76
C GLU A 140 -2.91 23.52 9.72
N SER A 141 -2.18 23.04 8.70
CA SER A 141 -1.78 21.63 8.60
C SER A 141 -0.87 21.19 9.75
N GLN A 142 0.05 22.06 10.18
CA GLN A 142 0.94 21.79 11.32
C GLN A 142 0.18 21.81 12.66
N GLU A 143 -0.82 22.69 12.82
CA GLU A 143 -1.65 22.70 14.02
C GLU A 143 -2.54 21.45 14.11
N LEU A 144 -3.07 20.98 12.98
CA LEU A 144 -3.81 19.73 12.90
C LEU A 144 -2.90 18.52 13.22
N ALA A 145 -1.66 18.50 12.74
CA ALA A 145 -0.68 17.47 13.08
C ALA A 145 -0.27 17.52 14.56
N ALA A 146 -0.02 18.71 15.11
CA ALA A 146 0.33 18.89 16.52
C ALA A 146 -0.84 18.59 17.47
N ARG A 147 -2.09 18.84 17.04
CA ARG A 147 -3.29 18.41 17.78
C ARG A 147 -3.43 16.90 17.75
N ALA A 148 -3.13 16.24 16.63
CA ALA A 148 -3.11 14.79 16.55
C ALA A 148 -2.06 14.20 17.53
N GLU A 149 -0.85 14.76 17.57
CA GLU A 149 0.22 14.31 18.48
C GLU A 149 -0.09 14.55 19.97
N LYS A 150 -0.77 15.64 20.33
CA LYS A 150 -1.13 15.93 21.74
C LYS A 150 -2.22 15.01 22.30
N THR A 151 -2.89 14.22 21.45
CA THR A 151 -3.84 13.19 21.90
C THR A 151 -3.14 11.90 22.36
N ASP A 152 -1.84 11.72 22.09
CA ASP A 152 -1.09 10.48 22.36
C ASP A 152 -0.21 10.52 23.63
N ALA A 153 -0.25 11.61 24.42
CA ALA A 153 0.52 11.74 25.65
C ALA A 153 -0.26 11.24 26.89
N ALA A 154 -0.63 9.97 26.91
CA ALA A 154 -1.02 9.25 28.13
C ALA A 154 -0.12 8.00 28.29
N PRO A 155 0.24 7.59 29.53
CA PRO A 155 1.28 6.60 29.73
C PRO A 155 0.86 5.24 29.17
N ARG A 156 1.75 4.64 28.38
CA ARG A 156 1.71 3.25 27.96
C ARG A 156 1.73 2.33 29.18
N GLN A 157 0.58 1.83 29.60
CA GLN A 157 0.44 0.55 30.31
C GLN A 157 -1.05 0.17 30.40
N THR A 158 -1.32 -1.11 30.16
CA THR A 158 -2.62 -1.80 30.03
C THR A 158 -3.28 -1.70 28.64
N SER A 159 -3.53 -2.88 28.09
CA SER A 159 -4.31 -3.13 26.88
C SER A 159 -5.58 -2.27 26.92
N PRO A 160 -5.90 -1.48 25.88
CA PRO A 160 -7.11 -0.68 25.89
C PRO A 160 -8.30 -1.64 25.86
N GLN A 161 -8.95 -1.81 27.02
CA GLN A 161 -10.33 -2.29 27.06
C GLN A 161 -11.11 -1.37 26.13
N ALA A 162 -11.59 -1.94 25.02
CA ALA A 162 -12.41 -1.23 24.06
C ALA A 162 -13.53 -0.49 24.81
N PRO A 163 -13.74 0.81 24.55
CA PRO A 163 -14.79 1.55 25.23
C PRO A 163 -16.14 0.92 24.87
N GLY A 164 -16.81 0.36 25.88
CA GLY A 164 -18.22 -0.01 25.81
C GLY A 164 -18.52 -1.47 25.46
N GLY A 165 -18.42 -2.38 26.43
CA GLY A 165 -19.21 -3.62 26.49
C GLY A 165 -19.29 -4.44 25.20
N TRP A 166 -18.25 -4.41 24.36
CA TRP A 166 -18.21 -5.16 23.12
C TRP A 166 -17.95 -6.62 23.45
N ASP A 167 -18.86 -7.48 23.03
CA ASP A 167 -18.59 -8.90 22.87
C ASP A 167 -18.39 -9.22 21.39
N GLU A 168 -17.78 -10.37 21.14
CA GLU A 168 -17.45 -10.83 19.80
C GLU A 168 -18.68 -11.04 18.91
N ALA A 169 -19.77 -11.56 19.48
CA ALA A 169 -21.01 -11.81 18.73
C ALA A 169 -21.65 -10.50 18.25
N LYS A 170 -21.68 -9.47 19.10
CA LYS A 170 -22.17 -8.13 18.78
C LYS A 170 -21.30 -7.46 17.71
N ALA A 171 -19.98 -7.59 17.81
CA ALA A 171 -19.06 -7.05 16.81
C ALA A 171 -19.27 -7.72 15.44
N LEU A 172 -19.37 -9.05 15.41
CA LEU A 172 -19.63 -9.80 14.19
C LEU A 172 -21.01 -9.49 13.59
N ALA A 173 -22.04 -9.30 14.42
CA ALA A 173 -23.38 -8.94 13.96
C ALA A 173 -23.41 -7.58 13.23
N LEU A 174 -22.64 -6.58 13.69
CA LEU A 174 -22.55 -5.28 13.02
C LEU A 174 -21.79 -5.33 11.69
N LEU A 175 -20.88 -6.28 11.56
CA LEU A 175 -20.03 -6.47 10.38
C LEU A 175 -20.59 -7.53 9.42
N GLN A 176 -21.80 -8.01 9.66
CA GLN A 176 -22.42 -9.00 8.80
C GLN A 176 -22.59 -8.46 7.38
N ARG A 177 -22.10 -9.21 6.39
CA ARG A 177 -22.11 -8.89 4.95
C ARG A 177 -21.25 -7.71 4.53
N TRP A 178 -20.26 -7.34 5.35
CA TRP A 178 -19.29 -6.31 4.97
C TRP A 178 -18.16 -6.91 4.13
N ASP A 179 -17.70 -6.12 3.18
CA ASP A 179 -16.44 -6.34 2.46
C ASP A 179 -15.29 -5.64 3.19
N ILE A 180 -14.25 -6.39 3.52
CA ILE A 180 -13.06 -5.86 4.20
C ILE A 180 -11.83 -6.02 3.30
N ASP A 181 -11.20 -4.90 2.96
CA ASP A 181 -9.85 -4.92 2.36
C ASP A 181 -8.81 -4.59 3.43
N VAL A 182 -7.83 -5.47 3.56
CA VAL A 182 -6.67 -5.32 4.44
C VAL A 182 -5.47 -4.97 3.57
N PHE A 183 -4.91 -3.79 3.80
CA PHE A 183 -3.78 -3.25 3.06
C PHE A 183 -2.51 -3.26 3.89
N TYR A 184 -1.37 -3.52 3.26
CA TYR A 184 -0.05 -3.23 3.81
C TYR A 184 0.76 -2.37 2.85
N CYS A 185 1.58 -1.46 3.37
CA CYS A 185 2.40 -0.60 2.53
C CYS A 185 3.55 -1.38 1.84
N GLN A 186 3.81 -1.08 0.58
CA GLN A 186 4.87 -1.71 -0.22
C GLN A 186 6.25 -1.61 0.45
N GLY A 187 7.01 -2.70 0.39
CA GLY A 187 8.40 -2.75 0.90
C GLY A 187 8.51 -2.84 2.43
N ARG A 188 7.40 -3.12 3.14
CA ARG A 188 7.34 -3.21 4.59
C ARG A 188 6.99 -4.63 5.06
N PRO A 189 7.98 -5.52 5.27
CA PRO A 189 7.72 -6.94 5.55
C PRO A 189 7.06 -7.20 6.91
N THR A 190 7.36 -6.38 7.93
CA THR A 190 6.72 -6.48 9.25
C THR A 190 5.22 -6.18 9.15
N GLU A 191 4.88 -5.12 8.45
CA GLU A 191 3.51 -4.68 8.21
C GLU A 191 2.75 -5.66 7.32
N GLN A 192 3.42 -6.25 6.33
CA GLN A 192 2.86 -7.35 5.53
C GLN A 192 2.49 -8.55 6.42
N ALA A 193 3.35 -8.94 7.35
CA ALA A 193 3.07 -10.06 8.26
C ALA A 193 1.88 -9.74 9.18
N LEU A 194 1.80 -8.51 9.72
CA LEU A 194 0.67 -8.06 10.53
C LEU A 194 -0.65 -8.04 9.73
N ALA A 195 -0.63 -7.51 8.51
CA ALA A 195 -1.80 -7.49 7.63
C ALA A 195 -2.25 -8.91 7.27
N GLN A 196 -1.31 -9.83 7.02
CA GLN A 196 -1.62 -11.24 6.79
C GLN A 196 -2.27 -11.89 8.02
N GLN A 197 -1.75 -11.64 9.22
CA GLN A 197 -2.32 -12.12 10.48
C GLN A 197 -3.75 -11.59 10.70
N ALA A 198 -3.96 -10.28 10.48
CA ALA A 198 -5.26 -9.65 10.54
C ALA A 198 -6.26 -10.27 9.54
N ALA A 199 -5.87 -10.41 8.27
CA ALA A 199 -6.71 -11.02 7.24
C ALA A 199 -7.06 -12.48 7.55
N THR A 200 -6.10 -13.26 8.07
CA THR A 200 -6.34 -14.65 8.49
C THR A 200 -7.33 -14.72 9.66
N ALA A 201 -7.20 -13.84 10.66
CA ALA A 201 -8.13 -13.79 11.78
C ALA A 201 -9.56 -13.44 11.34
N LEU A 202 -9.72 -12.46 10.45
CA LEU A 202 -11.04 -12.11 9.90
C LEU A 202 -11.65 -13.27 9.11
N LYS A 203 -10.85 -13.97 8.30
CA LYS A 203 -11.29 -15.15 7.53
C LYS A 203 -11.70 -16.34 8.39
N ALA A 204 -11.23 -16.43 9.64
CA ALA A 204 -11.65 -17.48 10.57
C ALA A 204 -13.14 -17.37 10.94
N HIS A 205 -13.74 -16.19 10.81
CA HIS A 205 -15.18 -15.95 11.00
C HIS A 205 -15.95 -16.15 9.69
N SER A 206 -15.86 -17.35 9.11
CA SER A 206 -16.51 -17.69 7.85
C SER A 206 -18.03 -17.44 7.91
N GLY A 207 -18.58 -16.77 6.90
CA GLY A 207 -20.02 -16.48 6.79
C GLY A 207 -20.48 -15.18 7.47
N VAL A 208 -19.58 -14.46 8.16
CA VAL A 208 -19.88 -13.12 8.68
C VAL A 208 -19.60 -12.06 7.61
N PHE A 209 -18.41 -12.09 7.02
CA PHE A 209 -18.00 -11.14 5.98
C PHE A 209 -18.36 -11.67 4.58
N ASP A 210 -18.77 -10.78 3.67
CA ASP A 210 -19.00 -11.16 2.27
C ASP A 210 -17.65 -11.42 1.58
N ARG A 211 -16.63 -10.59 1.87
CA ARG A 211 -15.29 -10.75 1.32
C ARG A 211 -14.21 -10.19 2.24
N VAL A 212 -13.08 -10.89 2.32
CA VAL A 212 -11.86 -10.39 2.97
C VAL A 212 -10.67 -10.52 2.02
N ARG A 213 -10.10 -9.40 1.58
CA ARG A 213 -8.94 -9.37 0.67
C ARG A 213 -7.71 -8.81 1.37
N LEU A 214 -6.56 -9.42 1.13
CA LEU A 214 -5.27 -8.86 1.49
C LEU A 214 -4.65 -8.24 0.24
N ARG A 215 -4.19 -6.99 0.33
CA ARG A 215 -3.66 -6.24 -0.82
C ARG A 215 -2.42 -5.44 -0.43
N GLU A 216 -1.48 -5.32 -1.35
CA GLU A 216 -0.38 -4.38 -1.22
C GLU A 216 -0.85 -2.98 -1.62
N LEU A 217 -0.54 -1.98 -0.80
CA LEU A 217 -0.68 -0.57 -1.12
C LEU A 217 0.64 -0.07 -1.69
N LYS A 218 0.68 0.09 -3.02
CA LYS A 218 1.84 0.61 -3.75
C LYS A 218 2.21 2.01 -3.26
N ALA A 219 3.52 2.32 -3.23
CA ALA A 219 4.01 3.60 -2.76
C ALA A 219 3.49 4.77 -3.62
N GLU A 220 3.25 4.55 -4.91
CA GLU A 220 2.69 5.53 -5.85
C GLU A 220 1.23 5.85 -5.49
N VAL A 221 0.43 4.83 -5.14
CA VAL A 221 -0.96 5.00 -4.72
C VAL A 221 -1.03 5.70 -3.36
N ASN A 222 -0.15 5.33 -2.41
CA ASN A 222 -0.14 5.98 -1.10
C ASN A 222 0.25 7.46 -1.16
N ARG A 223 1.00 7.87 -2.21
CA ARG A 223 1.36 9.27 -2.47
C ARG A 223 0.24 10.10 -3.10
N LEU A 224 -0.86 9.47 -3.54
CA LEU A 224 -1.98 10.22 -4.12
C LEU A 224 -2.68 11.07 -3.04
N PRO A 225 -3.16 12.28 -3.39
CA PRO A 225 -3.96 13.10 -2.49
C PRO A 225 -5.15 12.31 -1.92
N GLY A 226 -5.30 12.35 -0.60
CA GLY A 226 -6.36 11.63 0.12
C GLY A 226 -5.97 10.24 0.62
N TYR A 227 -4.94 9.59 0.04
CA TYR A 227 -4.41 8.33 0.55
C TYR A 227 -3.43 8.59 1.70
N ASN A 228 -2.22 9.10 1.48
CA ASN A 228 -1.23 9.51 2.51
C ASN A 228 -1.40 8.79 3.86
N ILE A 229 -1.40 7.46 3.82
CA ILE A 229 -1.70 6.62 4.97
C ILE A 229 -0.40 6.43 5.74
N VAL A 230 -0.43 6.84 7.00
CA VAL A 230 0.64 6.66 7.97
C VAL A 230 0.06 5.96 9.19
N GLY A 231 0.78 4.99 9.74
CA GLY A 231 0.38 4.21 10.91
C GLY A 231 -0.52 3.03 10.58
N TYR A 232 -1.28 2.62 11.59
CA TYR A 232 -2.28 1.55 11.52
C TYR A 232 -3.66 2.19 11.57
N LYS A 233 -4.40 2.15 10.48
CA LYS A 233 -5.64 2.93 10.33
C LYS A 233 -6.80 2.08 9.82
N ILE A 234 -8.02 2.42 10.23
CA ILE A 234 -9.27 1.92 9.65
C ILE A 234 -9.96 3.12 8.99
N ALA A 235 -10.11 3.10 7.67
CA ALA A 235 -10.84 4.12 6.94
C ALA A 235 -12.35 3.86 7.07
N ALA A 236 -13.08 4.86 7.55
CA ALA A 236 -14.52 4.82 7.74
C ALA A 236 -15.12 6.22 7.61
N THR A 237 -16.36 6.33 7.13
CA THR A 237 -17.13 7.58 7.24
C THR A 237 -17.72 7.73 8.66
N PRO A 238 -18.20 8.93 9.05
CA PRO A 238 -18.81 9.13 10.37
C PRO A 238 -20.00 8.20 10.67
N ASP A 239 -20.77 7.81 9.66
CA ASP A 239 -21.89 6.87 9.81
C ASP A 239 -21.46 5.39 9.91
N GLU A 240 -20.19 5.10 9.63
CA GLU A 240 -19.59 3.76 9.69
C GLU A 240 -18.74 3.56 10.96
N GLU A 241 -18.73 4.54 11.87
CA GLU A 241 -17.87 4.54 13.06
C GLU A 241 -18.12 3.32 13.96
N ALA A 242 -19.38 2.89 14.11
CA ALA A 242 -19.73 1.72 14.92
C ALA A 242 -19.12 0.43 14.34
N GLN A 243 -19.12 0.28 13.01
CA GLN A 243 -18.53 -0.85 12.31
C GLN A 243 -17.01 -0.80 12.33
N ALA A 244 -16.42 0.39 12.16
CA ALA A 244 -14.98 0.58 12.31
C ALA A 244 -14.51 0.20 13.73
N ASN A 245 -15.26 0.58 14.76
CA ASN A 245 -14.98 0.22 16.15
C ASN A 245 -15.16 -1.29 16.41
N ALA A 246 -16.19 -1.91 15.83
CA ALA A 246 -16.36 -3.37 15.89
C ALA A 246 -15.19 -4.11 15.22
N LEU A 247 -14.75 -3.63 14.05
CA LEU A 247 -13.62 -4.21 13.33
C LEU A 247 -12.31 -4.04 14.09
N ARG A 248 -12.09 -2.86 14.69
CA ARG A 248 -10.97 -2.61 15.58
C ARG A 248 -10.95 -3.61 16.73
N PHE A 249 -12.09 -3.83 17.40
CA PHE A 249 -12.20 -4.76 18.52
C PHE A 249 -11.79 -6.19 18.12
N LEU A 250 -12.24 -6.67 16.97
CA LEU A 250 -11.85 -8.00 16.46
C LEU A 250 -10.35 -8.06 16.16
N LEU A 251 -9.80 -7.04 15.50
CA LEU A 251 -8.39 -7.02 15.08
C LEU A 251 -7.40 -6.82 16.24
N GLN A 252 -7.74 -6.05 17.28
CA GLN A 252 -6.88 -5.83 18.44
C GLN A 252 -6.52 -7.12 19.19
N ARG A 253 -7.36 -8.16 19.09
CA ARG A 253 -7.10 -9.49 19.66
C ARG A 253 -6.19 -10.33 18.76
N ALA A 254 -6.18 -10.03 17.47
CA ALA A 254 -5.42 -10.77 16.46
C ALA A 254 -4.01 -10.21 16.26
N VAL A 255 -3.81 -8.90 16.34
CA VAL A 255 -2.53 -8.23 16.06
C VAL A 255 -2.09 -7.31 17.20
N PRO A 256 -0.78 -7.25 17.53
CA PRO A 256 -0.27 -6.46 18.66
C PRO A 256 -0.07 -4.97 18.29
N VAL A 257 -1.06 -4.34 17.66
CA VAL A 257 -1.01 -2.93 17.26
C VAL A 257 -2.32 -2.21 17.56
N THR A 258 -2.23 -0.92 17.87
CA THR A 258 -3.39 -0.04 18.01
C THR A 258 -3.78 0.50 16.63
N LEU A 259 -5.04 0.28 16.25
CA LEU A 259 -5.62 0.79 15.00
C LEU A 259 -6.46 2.03 15.30
N ASP A 260 -6.24 3.13 14.59
CA ASP A 260 -7.07 4.34 14.74
C ASP A 260 -8.08 4.47 13.60
N ASN A 261 -9.22 5.13 13.86
CA ASN A 261 -10.14 5.46 12.78
C ASN A 261 -9.59 6.66 12.01
N ARG A 262 -9.63 6.58 10.69
CA ARG A 262 -9.36 7.68 9.78
C ARG A 262 -10.69 8.04 9.10
N PRO A 263 -11.19 9.28 9.26
CA PRO A 263 -12.36 9.71 8.53
C PRO A 263 -12.05 9.76 7.03
N VAL A 264 -12.94 9.22 6.20
CA VAL A 264 -12.91 9.39 4.75
C VAL A 264 -14.12 10.19 4.29
N GLY A 265 -13.94 11.01 3.23
CA GLY A 265 -15.01 11.87 2.71
C GLY A 265 -15.96 11.15 1.75
N GLN A 266 -15.52 10.03 1.16
CA GLN A 266 -16.34 9.24 0.24
C GLN A 266 -16.93 8.04 0.99
N ARG A 267 -18.26 7.94 0.95
CA ARG A 267 -19.00 6.83 1.52
C ARG A 267 -18.84 5.57 0.68
N THR A 268 -18.48 4.47 1.34
CA THR A 268 -18.33 3.16 0.72
C THR A 268 -19.23 2.15 1.42
N ASN A 269 -20.49 2.11 0.98
CA ASN A 269 -21.51 1.26 1.60
C ASN A 269 -21.05 -0.18 1.76
N TYR A 270 -21.12 -0.70 2.99
CA TYR A 270 -20.77 -2.08 3.35
C TYR A 270 -19.31 -2.44 3.05
N TYR A 271 -18.41 -1.46 3.05
CA TYR A 271 -17.00 -1.67 2.78
C TYR A 271 -16.11 -0.89 3.75
N LEU A 272 -15.16 -1.58 4.37
CA LEU A 272 -14.12 -0.95 5.21
C LEU A 272 -12.73 -1.31 4.70
N SER A 273 -11.82 -0.34 4.80
CA SER A 273 -10.40 -0.55 4.49
C SER A 273 -9.56 -0.44 5.76
N VAL A 274 -8.70 -1.43 6.00
CA VAL A 274 -7.75 -1.45 7.10
C VAL A 274 -6.35 -1.35 6.53
N PHE A 275 -5.50 -0.50 7.11
CA PHE A 275 -4.17 -0.21 6.62
C PHE A 275 -3.11 -0.51 7.67
N PHE A 276 -2.07 -1.23 7.26
CA PHE A 276 -0.87 -1.50 8.04
C PHE A 276 0.33 -0.87 7.32
N CYS A 277 0.66 0.36 7.70
CA CYS A 277 1.76 1.10 7.06
C CYS A 277 2.87 1.50 8.03
N GLY A 278 2.69 1.26 9.34
CA GLY A 278 3.70 1.56 10.36
C GLY A 278 3.99 3.06 10.47
N GLN A 279 4.99 3.41 11.27
CA GLN A 279 5.47 4.79 11.34
C GLN A 279 6.35 5.07 10.10
N ALA A 280 6.22 6.27 9.54
CA ALA A 280 7.01 6.71 8.39
C ALA A 280 8.50 6.68 8.72
#